data_AF-A0A956U891-F1
#
_entry.id   AF-A0A956U891-F1
#
_cell.length_a   1.000
_cell.length_b   1.000
_cell.length_c   1.000
_cell.angle_alpha   90.00
_cell.angle_beta   90.00
_cell.angle_gamma   90.00
#
_symmetry.space_group_name_H-M   'P 1'
#
loop_
_entity.id
_entity.type
_entity.pdbx_description
1 polymer ?
#
loop_
_entity_poly.entity_id
_entity_poly.type
_entity_poly.pdbx_seq_one_letter_code
_entity_poly.pdbx_strand_id
1 'polypeptide(L)'
;MSEQQEPCSLLIEGAPSTCKQCSIRLCLRQQVLNLALGFTETMQCLNCLARANGKDAAEMLDDLKIYIYSRECFKSQWVKYLDESYCPSPKECYPSVCFAESETKEL
;
A
#
# COMPACT_ATOMS: atom_id res chain seq x y z
N MET A 1 -2.04 26.47 -12.58
CA MET A 1 -2.62 25.83 -11.37
C MET A 1 -1.46 25.12 -10.71
N SER A 2 -1.10 25.55 -9.51
CA SER A 2 0.18 25.20 -8.89
C SER A 2 0.21 23.73 -8.49
N GLU A 3 0.97 22.92 -9.22
CA GLU A 3 1.42 21.60 -8.80
C GLU A 3 2.40 21.80 -7.64
N GLN A 4 1.88 21.85 -6.42
CA GLN A 4 2.70 21.76 -5.22
C GLN A 4 3.18 20.30 -5.11
N GLN A 5 4.32 20.02 -5.75
CA GLN A 5 5.09 18.80 -5.48
C GLN A 5 5.71 18.93 -4.09
N GLU A 6 4.95 18.54 -3.07
CA GLU A 6 5.49 18.25 -1.75
C GLU A 6 6.50 17.10 -1.88
N PRO A 7 7.67 17.16 -1.22
CA PRO A 7 8.67 16.12 -1.34
C PRO A 7 8.09 14.81 -0.81
N CYS A 8 8.13 13.77 -1.66
CA CYS A 8 7.51 12.46 -1.44
C CYS A 8 7.87 11.76 -0.14
N SER A 9 8.96 12.18 0.50
CA SER A 9 9.40 11.73 1.81
C SER A 9 8.44 12.12 2.92
N LEU A 10 7.84 13.32 2.86
CA LEU A 10 6.95 13.85 3.89
C LEU A 10 5.60 13.13 3.94
N LEU A 11 5.20 12.46 2.85
CA LEU A 11 3.92 11.74 2.80
C LEU A 11 3.86 10.57 3.78
N ILE A 12 4.99 9.98 4.14
CA ILE A 12 5.07 8.81 5.03
C ILE A 12 5.43 9.23 6.46
N GLU A 13 6.17 10.34 6.64
CA GLU A 13 6.55 10.82 7.96
C GLU A 13 5.33 11.26 8.77
N GLY A 14 4.91 10.44 9.74
CA GLY A 14 3.73 10.67 10.57
C GLY A 14 2.48 9.88 10.18
N ALA A 15 2.54 9.10 9.09
CA ALA A 15 1.48 8.20 8.68
C ALA A 15 1.17 7.16 9.78
N PRO A 16 -0.11 6.89 10.10
CA PRO A 16 -0.46 5.84 11.03
C PRO A 16 0.08 4.49 10.59
N SER A 17 0.80 3.80 11.48
CA SER A 17 1.35 2.48 11.22
C SER A 17 0.44 1.35 11.70
N THR A 18 -0.84 1.65 11.99
CA THR A 18 -1.82 0.67 12.47
C THR A 18 -3.12 0.76 11.67
N CYS A 19 -3.74 -0.40 11.44
CA CYS A 19 -5.04 -0.47 10.79
C CYS A 19 -6.13 0.06 11.72
N LYS A 20 -6.93 1.02 11.26
CA LYS A 20 -8.08 1.53 12.03
C LYS A 20 -9.17 0.49 12.32
N GLN A 21 -9.27 -0.56 11.49
CA GLN A 21 -10.36 -1.55 11.58
C GLN A 21 -9.98 -2.79 12.41
N CYS A 22 -8.80 -3.36 12.16
CA CYS A 22 -8.35 -4.58 12.84
C CYS A 22 -7.14 -4.36 13.76
N SER A 23 -6.65 -3.13 13.90
CA SER A 23 -5.54 -2.76 14.80
C SER A 23 -4.19 -3.42 14.53
N ILE A 24 -4.03 -4.14 13.41
CA ILE A 24 -2.75 -4.74 13.03
C ILE A 24 -1.73 -3.67 12.63
N ARG A 25 -0.43 -3.99 12.71
CA ARG A 25 0.63 -3.09 12.23
C ARG A 25 0.74 -3.14 10.70
N LEU A 26 0.87 -1.97 10.10
CA LEU A 26 0.97 -1.76 8.66
C LEU A 26 2.43 -1.61 8.25
N CYS A 27 2.83 -2.32 7.19
CA CYS A 27 4.11 -2.08 6.54
C CYS A 27 4.08 -0.81 5.68
N LEU A 28 5.25 -0.35 5.23
CA LEU A 28 5.35 0.81 4.34
C LEU A 28 4.49 0.66 3.08
N ARG A 29 4.51 -0.52 2.43
CA ARG A 29 3.69 -0.77 1.24
C ARG A 29 2.21 -0.50 1.53
N GLN A 30 1.68 -0.96 2.67
CA GLN A 30 0.29 -0.68 3.03
C GLN A 30 0.05 0.80 3.31
N GLN A 31 0.98 1.51 3.95
CA GLN A 31 0.88 2.96 4.12
C GLN A 31 0.85 3.68 2.76
N VAL A 32 1.71 3.29 1.82
CA VAL A 32 1.74 3.83 0.44
C VAL A 32 0.43 3.54 -0.29
N LEU A 33 -0.18 2.36 -0.14
CA LEU A 33 -1.51 2.06 -0.73
C LEU A 33 -2.58 3.02 -0.23
N ASN A 34 -2.60 3.32 1.05
CA ASN A 34 -3.57 4.23 1.65
C ASN A 34 -3.32 5.68 1.20
N LEU A 35 -2.06 6.12 1.21
CA LEU A 35 -1.69 7.46 0.73
C LEU A 35 -2.02 7.64 -0.75
N ALA A 36 -1.83 6.60 -1.57
CA ALA A 36 -2.23 6.58 -2.97
C ALA A 36 -3.75 6.76 -3.15
N LEU A 37 -4.55 6.26 -2.20
CA LEU A 37 -6.00 6.47 -2.13
C LEU A 37 -6.39 7.83 -1.50
N GLY A 38 -5.43 8.64 -1.06
CA GLY A 38 -5.67 9.92 -0.39
C GLY A 38 -5.96 9.80 1.12
N PHE A 39 -5.78 8.62 1.72
CA PHE A 39 -5.92 8.45 3.16
C PHE A 39 -4.62 8.88 3.86
N THR A 40 -4.69 9.95 4.64
CA THR A 40 -3.57 10.50 5.41
C THR A 40 -3.75 10.36 6.92
N GLU A 41 -5.00 10.47 7.41
CA GLU A 41 -5.31 10.43 8.85
C GLU A 41 -5.59 9.02 9.37
N THR A 42 -6.09 8.14 8.51
CA THR A 42 -6.51 6.79 8.91
C THR A 42 -6.08 5.77 7.90
N MET A 43 -5.34 4.77 8.36
CA MET A 43 -4.78 3.75 7.49
C MET A 43 -5.51 2.43 7.68
N GLN A 44 -5.66 1.68 6.59
CA GLN A 44 -6.33 0.38 6.57
C GLN A 44 -5.40 -0.67 5.95
N CYS A 45 -5.40 -1.88 6.50
CA CYS A 45 -4.67 -2.96 5.84
C CYS A 45 -5.34 -3.33 4.51
N LEU A 46 -4.60 -3.99 3.63
CA LEU A 46 -5.11 -4.37 2.30
C LEU A 46 -6.42 -5.16 2.38
N ASN A 47 -6.58 -6.06 3.36
CA ASN A 47 -7.81 -6.82 3.55
C ASN A 47 -9.00 -5.91 3.91
N CYS A 48 -8.81 -4.98 4.86
CA CYS A 48 -9.86 -4.04 5.23
C CYS A 48 -10.21 -3.09 4.08
N LEU A 49 -9.22 -2.65 3.30
CA LEU A 49 -9.45 -1.85 2.08
C LEU A 49 -10.25 -2.63 1.04
N ALA A 50 -9.83 -3.85 0.74
CA ALA A 50 -10.49 -4.72 -0.23
C ALA A 50 -11.93 -5.01 0.19
N ARG A 51 -12.15 -5.39 1.45
CA ARG A 51 -13.48 -5.61 2.03
C ARG A 51 -14.35 -4.35 1.97
N ALA A 52 -13.81 -3.18 2.27
CA ALA A 52 -14.54 -1.92 2.19
C ALA A 52 -14.95 -1.56 0.76
N ASN A 53 -14.19 -2.00 -0.24
CA ASN A 53 -14.47 -1.78 -1.66
C ASN A 53 -15.19 -2.97 -2.33
N GLY A 54 -15.54 -4.02 -1.57
CA GLY A 54 -16.18 -5.22 -2.12
C GLY A 54 -15.30 -6.00 -3.11
N LYS A 55 -13.98 -5.84 -3.03
CA LYS A 55 -12.98 -6.47 -3.90
C LYS A 55 -12.19 -7.55 -3.19
N ASP A 56 -11.51 -8.40 -3.96
CA ASP A 56 -10.44 -9.24 -3.44
C ASP A 56 -9.18 -8.41 -3.14
N ALA A 57 -8.37 -8.87 -2.18
CA ALA A 57 -7.12 -8.20 -1.80
C ALA A 57 -6.12 -8.10 -2.96
N ALA A 58 -6.05 -9.13 -3.82
CA ALA A 58 -5.17 -9.13 -4.98
C ALA A 58 -5.64 -8.16 -6.05
N GLU A 59 -6.94 -8.14 -6.33
CA GLU A 59 -7.53 -7.20 -7.28
C GLU A 59 -7.33 -5.74 -6.84
N MET A 60 -7.65 -5.44 -5.56
CA MET A 60 -7.44 -4.11 -4.98
C MET A 60 -5.97 -3.69 -5.08
N LEU A 61 -5.04 -4.61 -4.85
CA LEU A 61 -3.61 -4.32 -4.93
C LEU A 61 -3.17 -4.04 -6.36
N ASP A 62 -3.66 -4.78 -7.35
CA ASP A 62 -3.28 -4.60 -8.76
C ASP A 62 -3.69 -3.21 -9.27
N ASP A 63 -4.93 -2.81 -8.99
CA ASP A 63 -5.45 -1.47 -9.30
C ASP A 63 -4.56 -0.38 -8.69
N LEU A 64 -4.19 -0.54 -7.42
CA LEU A 64 -3.36 0.43 -6.71
C LEU A 64 -1.92 0.42 -7.18
N LYS A 65 -1.37 -0.74 -7.57
CA LYS A 65 -0.03 -0.85 -8.15
C LYS A 65 0.05 0.00 -9.40
N ILE A 66 -0.93 -0.09 -10.31
CA ILE A 66 -0.96 0.73 -11.54
C ILE A 66 -0.85 2.22 -11.19
N TYR A 67 -1.65 2.69 -10.23
CA TYR A 67 -1.60 4.07 -9.77
C TYR A 67 -0.25 4.44 -9.14
N ILE A 68 0.27 3.59 -8.24
CA ILE A 68 1.55 3.79 -7.56
C ILE A 68 2.71 3.87 -8.55
N TYR A 69 2.76 2.97 -9.55
CA TYR A 69 3.80 2.97 -10.57
C TYR A 69 3.70 4.16 -11.54
N SER A 70 2.49 4.70 -11.75
CA SER A 70 2.29 5.90 -12.57
C SER A 70 2.78 7.20 -11.91
N ARG A 71 3.02 7.18 -10.59
CA ARG A 71 3.45 8.33 -9.79
C ARG A 71 4.84 8.06 -9.22
N GLU A 72 5.87 8.72 -9.75
CA GLU A 72 7.26 8.52 -9.31
C GLU A 72 7.44 8.62 -7.79
N CYS A 73 6.66 9.51 -7.18
CA CYS A 73 6.58 9.70 -5.74
C CYS A 73 6.29 8.42 -4.95
N PHE A 74 5.16 7.78 -5.24
CA PHE A 74 4.73 6.55 -4.59
C PHE A 74 5.60 5.38 -5.03
N LYS A 75 5.97 5.32 -6.31
CA LYS A 75 6.88 4.30 -6.85
C LYS A 75 8.20 4.25 -6.09
N SER A 76 8.84 5.41 -5.85
CA SER A 76 10.14 5.49 -5.17
C SER A 76 10.09 4.95 -3.73
N GLN A 77 8.98 5.13 -3.03
CA GLN A 77 8.78 4.59 -1.68
C GLN A 77 8.39 3.11 -1.73
N TRP A 78 7.56 2.72 -2.70
CA TRP A 78 7.10 1.34 -2.91
C TRP A 78 8.28 0.37 -3.12
N VAL A 79 9.26 0.76 -3.93
CA VAL A 79 10.41 -0.10 -4.27
C VAL A 79 11.46 -0.21 -3.17
N LYS A 80 11.43 0.65 -2.14
CA LYS A 80 12.38 0.54 -0.99
C LYS A 80 12.16 -0.72 -0.16
N TYR A 81 10.95 -1.28 -0.19
CA TYR A 81 10.56 -2.45 0.58
C TYR A 81 10.49 -3.64 -0.37
N LEU A 82 11.57 -4.43 -0.41
CA LEU A 82 11.77 -5.48 -1.41
C LEU A 82 10.92 -6.72 -1.12
N ASP A 83 10.84 -7.14 0.14
CA ASP A 83 10.22 -8.41 0.54
C ASP A 83 9.48 -8.35 1.89
N GLU A 84 8.85 -9.47 2.26
CA GLU A 84 8.00 -9.61 3.45
C GLU A 84 8.73 -9.41 4.78
N SER A 85 10.07 -9.52 4.84
CA SER A 85 10.85 -9.31 6.06
C SER A 85 10.73 -7.88 6.59
N TYR A 86 10.38 -6.94 5.72
CA TYR A 86 10.12 -5.54 6.08
C TYR A 86 8.66 -5.31 6.54
N CYS A 87 7.83 -6.35 6.56
CA CYS A 87 6.49 -6.30 7.11
C CYS A 87 6.54 -6.58 8.61
N PRO A 88 6.08 -5.67 9.50
CA PRO A 88 6.10 -5.92 10.95
C PRO A 88 5.08 -6.98 11.40
N SER A 89 4.17 -7.40 10.52
CA SER A 89 3.14 -8.39 10.82
C SER A 89 2.80 -9.22 9.58
N PRO A 90 3.74 -10.04 9.06
CA PRO A 90 3.56 -10.74 7.80
C PRO A 90 2.45 -11.80 7.90
N LYS A 91 2.23 -12.41 9.08
CA LYS A 91 1.17 -13.42 9.31
C LYS A 91 -0.25 -12.83 9.27
N GLU A 92 -0.39 -11.59 9.69
CA GLU A 92 -1.67 -10.85 9.70
C GLU A 92 -1.83 -9.99 8.43
N CYS A 93 -0.80 -10.01 7.58
CA CYS A 93 -0.77 -9.37 6.27
C CYS A 93 -1.02 -10.43 5.19
N TYR A 94 -1.22 -9.98 3.96
CA TYR A 94 -1.18 -10.84 2.77
C TYR A 94 0.15 -10.62 2.05
N PRO A 95 1.30 -11.07 2.60
CA PRO A 95 2.61 -10.86 1.99
C PRO A 95 2.68 -11.56 0.63
N SER A 96 2.09 -12.75 0.51
CA SER A 96 1.96 -13.46 -0.76
C SER A 96 1.23 -12.65 -1.82
N VAL A 97 0.29 -11.77 -1.46
CA VAL A 97 -0.41 -10.90 -2.41
C VAL A 97 0.38 -9.60 -2.64
N CYS A 98 0.82 -8.95 -1.57
CA CYS A 98 1.61 -7.70 -1.59
C CYS A 98 2.94 -7.82 -2.34
N PHE A 99 3.60 -8.97 -2.22
CA PHE A 99 4.91 -9.27 -2.79
C PHE A 99 4.85 -10.31 -3.90
N ALA A 100 3.68 -10.84 -4.26
CA ALA A 100 3.54 -11.50 -5.55
C ALA A 100 3.97 -10.51 -6.63
N GLU A 101 5.11 -10.83 -7.27
CA GLU A 101 5.32 -10.45 -8.65
C GLU A 101 4.08 -10.96 -9.38
N SER A 102 3.41 -10.09 -10.14
CA SER A 102 2.22 -10.46 -10.87
C SER A 102 2.61 -11.62 -11.79
N GLU A 103 2.41 -12.87 -11.33
CA GLU A 103 2.56 -14.07 -12.15
C GLU A 103 1.53 -13.89 -13.24
N THR A 104 2.00 -13.38 -14.36
CA THR A 104 1.27 -13.35 -15.60
C THR A 104 1.05 -14.82 -15.92
N LYS A 105 -0.11 -15.35 -15.54
CA LYS A 105 -0.63 -16.57 -16.11
C LYS A 105 -0.93 -16.23 -17.57
N GLU A 106 0.11 -16.26 -18.40
CA GLU A 106 -0.03 -16.48 -19.82
C GLU A 106 -0.68 -17.86 -19.95
N LEU A 107 -1.91 -17.88 -20.46
CA LEU A 107 -2.68 -19.08 -20.77
C LEU A 107 -3.02 -19.05 -22.25
#